data_AF-A0A091JI79-F1
#
_entry.id   AF-A0A091JI79-F1
#
_cell.length_a   1.000
_cell.length_b   1.000
_cell.length_c   1.000
_cell.angle_alpha   90.00
_cell.angle_beta   90.00
_cell.angle_gamma   90.00
#
_symmetry.space_group_name_H-M   'P 1'
#
loop_
_entity.id
_entity.type
_entity.pdbx_description
1 polymer ?
#
loop_
_entity_poly.entity_id
_entity_poly.type
_entity_poly.pdbx_seq_one_letter_code
_entity_poly.pdbx_strand_id
1 'polypeptide(L)'
;QVSFQVSGGKPIALLRVKVEPQPHVVDQTFRFYHPELTFLKKTIRLPPWHTLPGAPVGMPGGEPEMFVRCSDPDIICETKNMGPGEPQDIFLKVAGGPSPQIKKFFVAIYTDAWLAVPVQIWQFYLHSLQRLDVSCTAGQATPPSLPGRGGGAVGRCSSRCCCPQVDPDGAFLLPANGIQDLYIGVRPRRAGSRLIYLHLVDVESHQLVSSWLLCLSCRQPLISKAFEIALPAGGGRGCNKRITYTNPYPSPRLYFLGTNRPDLLQFKEDSFEV
;
A
#
# COMPACT_ATOMS: atom_id res chain seq x y z
N GLN A 1 -17.75 6.46 39.61
CA GLN A 1 -18.50 6.28 40.87
C GLN A 1 -18.97 7.65 41.30
N VAL A 2 -20.28 7.84 41.45
CA VAL A 2 -20.87 9.12 41.86
C VAL A 2 -21.45 8.94 43.26
N SER A 3 -21.08 9.81 44.19
CA SER A 3 -21.60 9.82 45.57
C SER A 3 -22.55 11.00 45.75
N PHE A 4 -23.77 10.71 46.19
CA PHE A 4 -24.75 11.75 46.53
C PHE A 4 -24.65 12.04 48.02
N GLN A 5 -24.36 13.29 48.37
CA GLN A 5 -24.14 13.73 49.75
C GLN A 5 -25.22 14.72 50.19
N VAL A 6 -25.57 14.70 51.48
CA VAL A 6 -26.34 15.77 52.13
C VAL A 6 -25.43 16.96 52.47
N SER A 7 -26.03 18.09 52.85
CA SER A 7 -25.34 19.32 53.27
C SER A 7 -24.28 19.14 54.38
N GLY A 8 -24.28 18.00 55.09
CA GLY A 8 -23.26 17.62 56.07
C GLY A 8 -22.15 16.68 55.56
N GLY A 9 -22.01 16.46 54.24
CA GLY A 9 -20.97 15.61 53.66
C GLY A 9 -21.15 14.10 53.83
N LYS A 10 -22.21 13.66 54.54
CA LYS A 10 -22.55 12.23 54.66
C LYS A 10 -23.15 11.70 53.35
N PRO A 11 -22.59 10.62 52.76
CA PRO A 11 -23.14 10.02 51.55
C PRO A 11 -24.46 9.29 51.86
N ILE A 12 -25.50 9.56 51.08
CA ILE A 12 -26.83 8.91 51.18
C ILE A 12 -26.94 7.76 50.18
N ALA A 13 -26.33 7.91 49.01
CA ALA A 13 -26.38 6.90 47.96
C ALA A 13 -25.08 6.86 47.14
N LEU A 14 -24.78 5.67 46.64
CA LEU A 14 -23.62 5.37 45.81
C LEU A 14 -24.09 4.80 44.48
N LEU A 15 -23.88 5.53 43.39
CA LEU A 15 -24.09 5.03 42.05
C LEU A 15 -22.77 4.49 41.50
N ARG A 16 -22.72 3.17 41.33
CA ARG A 16 -21.61 2.48 40.66
C ARG A 16 -22.04 2.13 39.24
N VAL A 17 -21.61 2.96 38.28
CA VAL A 17 -21.78 2.67 36.85
C VAL A 17 -20.66 1.71 36.43
N LYS A 18 -21.04 0.52 35.97
CA LYS A 18 -20.13 -0.42 35.30
C LYS A 18 -20.37 -0.26 33.80
N VAL A 19 -19.38 0.27 33.10
CA VAL A 19 -19.42 0.40 31.63
C VAL A 19 -18.73 -0.82 31.05
N GLU A 20 -19.46 -1.62 30.28
CA GLU A 20 -18.90 -2.72 29.51
C GLU A 20 -18.78 -2.27 28.05
N PRO A 21 -17.56 -1.99 27.55
CA PRO A 21 -17.38 -1.51 26.19
C PRO A 21 -17.74 -2.62 25.20
N GLN A 22 -18.71 -2.34 24.33
CA GLN A 22 -18.99 -3.19 23.17
C GLN A 22 -18.11 -2.77 21.98
N PRO A 23 -17.72 -3.72 21.11
CA PRO A 23 -17.04 -3.38 19.88
C PRO A 23 -17.91 -2.47 19.02
N HIS A 24 -17.31 -1.47 18.39
CA HIS A 24 -18.03 -0.59 17.47
C HIS A 24 -18.60 -1.39 16.29
N VAL A 25 -19.80 -1.00 15.85
CA VAL A 25 -20.30 -1.39 14.53
C VAL A 25 -19.49 -0.61 13.50
N VAL A 26 -18.80 -1.31 12.61
CA VAL A 26 -17.92 -0.71 11.61
C VAL A 26 -18.63 -0.65 10.26
N ASP A 27 -18.83 0.56 9.74
CA ASP A 27 -19.46 0.78 8.44
C ASP A 27 -18.48 0.59 7.29
N GLN A 28 -17.23 1.04 7.46
CA GLN A 28 -16.19 0.97 6.44
C GLN A 28 -14.83 0.62 7.01
N THR A 29 -14.02 -0.09 6.22
CA THR A 29 -12.65 -0.47 6.59
C THR A 29 -11.65 0.00 5.55
N PHE A 30 -10.63 0.73 5.99
CA PHE A 30 -9.54 1.23 5.16
C PHE A 30 -8.23 0.53 5.53
N ARG A 31 -7.49 0.07 4.52
CA ARG A 31 -6.15 -0.51 4.69
C ARG A 31 -5.14 0.29 3.88
N PHE A 32 -4.15 0.86 4.57
CA PHE A 32 -3.08 1.61 3.97
C PHE A 32 -1.73 0.96 4.27
N TYR A 33 -0.85 1.00 3.27
CA TYR A 33 0.53 0.53 3.35
C TYR A 33 1.42 1.74 3.16
N HIS A 34 2.20 2.09 4.17
CA HIS A 34 2.99 3.33 4.18
C HIS A 34 4.41 3.07 4.71
N PRO A 35 5.41 3.85 4.27
CA PRO A 35 6.75 3.77 4.84
C PRO A 35 6.75 3.93 6.36
N GLU A 36 7.52 3.09 7.05
CA GLU A 36 7.71 3.16 8.50
C GLU A 36 8.23 4.54 8.94
N LEU A 37 7.92 4.92 10.17
CA LEU A 37 8.42 6.16 10.80
C LEU A 37 8.11 7.44 10.00
N THR A 38 7.08 7.42 9.14
CA THR A 38 6.62 8.58 8.36
C THR A 38 5.14 8.86 8.60
N PHE A 39 4.68 10.05 8.21
CA PHE A 39 3.29 10.44 8.36
C PHE A 39 2.46 10.11 7.13
N LEU A 40 1.46 9.25 7.29
CA LEU A 40 0.41 9.09 6.30
C LEU A 40 -0.51 10.32 6.34
N LYS A 41 -0.65 11.01 5.22
CA LYS A 41 -1.67 12.05 5.01
C LYS A 41 -2.68 11.55 3.99
N LYS A 42 -3.96 11.51 4.37
CA LYS A 42 -5.05 11.09 3.48
C LYS A 42 -6.27 11.98 3.63
N THR A 43 -6.91 12.24 2.50
CA THR A 43 -8.20 12.89 2.42
C THR A 43 -9.18 11.87 1.85
N ILE A 44 -10.27 11.60 2.56
CA ILE A 44 -11.32 10.67 2.14
C ILE A 44 -12.59 11.49 1.97
N ARG A 45 -13.10 11.48 0.74
CA ARG A 45 -14.35 12.18 0.40
C ARG A 45 -15.54 11.41 0.89
N LEU A 46 -16.44 12.07 1.60
CA LEU A 46 -17.70 11.47 2.02
C LEU A 46 -18.66 11.34 0.84
N PRO A 47 -19.60 10.38 0.87
CA PRO A 47 -20.71 10.41 -0.06
C PRO A 47 -21.54 11.69 0.15
N PRO A 48 -22.29 12.16 -0.88
CA PRO A 48 -23.16 13.32 -0.74
C PRO A 48 -24.09 13.19 0.46
N TRP A 49 -24.25 14.23 1.28
CA TRP A 49 -25.01 14.15 2.54
C TRP A 49 -26.47 13.70 2.35
N HIS A 50 -27.08 14.01 1.21
CA HIS A 50 -28.43 13.56 0.86
C HIS A 50 -28.56 12.02 0.75
N THR A 51 -27.44 11.31 0.65
CA THR A 51 -27.38 9.86 0.57
C THR A 51 -26.96 9.19 1.87
N LEU A 52 -26.66 9.98 2.92
CA LEU A 52 -26.31 9.45 4.23
C LEU A 52 -27.56 8.90 4.96
N PRO A 53 -27.48 7.72 5.60
CA PRO A 53 -28.56 7.19 6.42
C PRO A 53 -28.95 8.20 7.51
N GLY A 54 -30.23 8.55 7.60
CA GLY A 54 -30.74 9.46 8.62
C GLY A 54 -30.74 10.95 8.26
N ALA A 55 -30.36 11.32 7.03
CA ALA A 55 -30.50 12.71 6.57
C ALA A 55 -31.98 13.13 6.48
N PRO A 56 -32.41 14.22 7.13
CA PRO A 56 -33.80 14.68 7.06
C PRO A 56 -34.10 15.19 5.64
N VAL A 57 -34.98 14.47 4.94
CA VAL A 57 -35.44 14.85 3.60
C VAL A 57 -36.32 16.10 3.72
N GLY A 58 -35.86 17.23 3.16
CA GLY A 58 -36.71 18.41 2.96
C GLY A 58 -36.67 19.48 4.06
N MET A 59 -35.67 19.52 4.93
CA MET A 59 -35.50 20.63 5.87
C MET A 59 -34.94 21.87 5.13
N PRO A 60 -35.64 23.02 5.13
CA PRO A 60 -35.14 24.26 4.54
C PRO A 60 -34.15 24.89 5.53
N GLY A 61 -32.88 24.50 5.44
CA GLY A 61 -31.84 25.08 6.28
C GLY A 61 -30.54 24.28 6.29
N GLY A 62 -29.58 24.71 5.44
CA GLY A 62 -28.15 24.43 5.57
C GLY A 62 -27.71 22.98 5.38
N GLU A 63 -26.51 22.80 4.82
CA GLU A 63 -25.81 21.52 4.90
C GLU A 63 -25.49 21.17 6.36
N PRO A 64 -25.69 19.92 6.79
CA PRO A 64 -25.37 19.53 8.16
C PRO A 64 -23.85 19.65 8.41
N GLU A 65 -23.46 20.33 9.49
CA GLU A 65 -22.07 20.42 9.90
C GLU A 65 -21.58 19.05 10.38
N MET A 66 -20.42 18.60 9.86
CA MET A 66 -19.85 17.31 10.22
C MET A 66 -18.67 17.44 11.17
N PHE A 67 -18.70 16.63 12.22
CA PHE A 67 -17.66 16.53 13.23
C PHE A 67 -17.00 15.16 13.14
N VAL A 68 -15.69 15.12 13.37
CA VAL A 68 -14.89 13.88 13.32
C VAL A 68 -14.14 13.68 14.62
N ARG A 69 -14.12 12.43 15.12
CA ARG A 69 -13.33 12.02 16.28
C ARG A 69 -12.54 10.76 15.96
N CYS A 70 -11.32 10.69 16.47
CA CYS A 70 -10.47 9.51 16.37
C CYS A 70 -10.40 8.80 17.72
N SER A 71 -10.33 7.47 17.72
CA SER A 71 -10.09 6.67 18.93
C SER A 71 -8.67 6.83 19.48
N ASP A 72 -7.73 7.28 18.66
CA ASP A 72 -6.33 7.49 19.02
C ASP A 72 -6.05 9.01 19.10
N PRO A 73 -5.63 9.53 20.27
CA PRO A 73 -5.42 10.96 20.49
C PRO A 73 -4.22 11.53 19.72
N ASP A 74 -3.27 10.69 19.28
CA ASP A 74 -2.09 11.13 18.53
C ASP A 74 -2.36 11.28 17.02
N ILE A 75 -3.57 10.95 16.58
CA ILE A 75 -4.00 11.05 15.19
C ILE A 75 -4.79 12.35 15.00
N ILE A 76 -4.35 13.14 14.02
CA ILE A 76 -5.07 14.35 13.63
C ILE A 76 -6.14 13.96 12.61
N CYS A 77 -7.40 14.28 12.93
CA CYS A 77 -8.54 14.15 12.04
C CYS A 77 -9.28 15.49 11.94
N GLU A 78 -9.52 15.95 10.73
CA GLU A 78 -10.19 17.23 10.46
C GLU A 78 -11.21 17.05 9.34
N THR A 79 -12.33 17.76 9.41
CA THR A 79 -13.28 17.84 8.31
C THR A 79 -12.99 19.09 7.47
N LYS A 80 -13.05 18.97 6.15
CA LYS A 80 -12.80 20.07 5.20
C LYS A 80 -14.04 20.28 4.35
N ASN A 81 -14.66 21.44 4.50
CA ASN A 81 -15.77 21.84 3.65
C ASN A 81 -15.22 22.26 2.28
N MET A 82 -15.77 21.67 1.21
CA MET A 82 -15.31 21.88 -0.16
C MET A 82 -16.14 22.95 -0.89
N GLY A 83 -17.22 23.45 -0.29
CA GLY A 83 -18.11 24.47 -0.85
C GLY A 83 -19.58 24.04 -0.79
N PRO A 84 -20.52 24.98 -1.02
CA PRO A 84 -21.95 24.68 -1.03
C PRO A 84 -22.28 23.71 -2.17
N GLY A 85 -23.00 22.64 -1.87
CA GLY A 85 -23.34 21.57 -2.80
C GLY A 85 -22.34 20.40 -2.82
N GLU A 86 -21.15 20.57 -2.25
CA GLU A 86 -20.06 19.58 -2.38
C GLU A 86 -19.89 18.69 -1.15
N PRO A 87 -19.72 17.36 -1.32
CA PRO A 87 -19.47 16.47 -0.20
C PRO A 87 -18.23 16.87 0.59
N GLN A 88 -18.34 16.77 1.91
CA GLN A 88 -17.26 17.12 2.85
C GLN A 88 -16.14 16.06 2.81
N ASP A 89 -14.91 16.53 2.96
CA ASP A 89 -13.72 15.68 2.95
C ASP A 89 -13.22 15.46 4.38
N ILE A 90 -12.83 14.24 4.74
CA ILE A 90 -12.17 13.93 6.01
C ILE A 90 -10.67 13.81 5.77
N PHE A 91 -9.91 14.73 6.37
CA PHE A 91 -8.47 14.71 6.38
C PHE A 91 -7.94 13.94 7.60
N LEU A 92 -6.95 13.09 7.36
CA LEU A 92 -6.28 12.27 8.35
C LEU A 92 -4.77 12.45 8.22
N LYS A 93 -4.10 12.71 9.35
CA LYS A 93 -2.64 12.67 9.47
C LYS A 93 -2.27 11.71 10.60
N VAL A 94 -1.63 10.60 10.23
CA VAL A 94 -1.31 9.49 11.12
C VAL A 94 0.19 9.27 11.14
N ALA A 95 0.81 9.23 12.32
CA ALA A 95 2.20 8.82 12.47
C ALA A 95 2.32 7.30 12.29
N GLY A 96 3.16 6.86 11.36
CA GLY A 96 3.51 5.45 11.17
C GLY A 96 4.54 5.00 12.20
N GLY A 97 4.37 3.79 12.72
CA GLY A 97 5.35 3.14 13.60
C GLY A 97 6.49 2.45 12.84
N PRO A 98 7.38 1.73 13.54
CA PRO A 98 8.38 0.86 12.91
C PRO A 98 7.74 -0.31 12.15
N SER A 99 8.36 -0.78 11.08
CA SER A 99 7.97 -2.01 10.39
C SER A 99 8.26 -3.23 11.28
N PRO A 100 7.41 -4.27 11.27
CA PRO A 100 6.17 -4.44 10.51
C PRO A 100 4.90 -4.09 11.33
N GLN A 101 4.92 -3.03 12.14
CA GLN A 101 3.79 -2.67 13.01
C GLN A 101 2.54 -2.33 12.20
N ILE A 102 1.39 -2.74 12.74
CA ILE A 102 0.07 -2.38 12.22
C ILE A 102 -0.62 -1.50 13.26
N LYS A 103 -0.81 -0.22 12.95
CA LYS A 103 -1.59 0.70 13.78
C LYS A 103 -3.07 0.58 13.41
N LYS A 104 -3.91 0.29 14.40
CA LYS A 104 -5.36 0.14 14.24
C LYS A 104 -6.07 1.23 15.03
N PHE A 105 -7.03 1.90 14.40
CA PHE A 105 -7.81 2.95 15.04
C PHE A 105 -9.17 3.10 14.36
N PHE A 106 -10.08 3.79 15.05
CA PHE A 106 -11.41 4.12 14.54
C PHE A 106 -11.54 5.62 14.34
N VAL A 107 -12.30 5.98 13.31
CA VAL A 107 -12.73 7.35 13.05
C VAL A 107 -14.25 7.36 13.07
N ALA A 108 -14.83 8.12 13.98
CA ALA A 108 -16.26 8.29 14.13
C ALA A 108 -16.69 9.65 13.57
N ILE A 109 -17.77 9.65 12.79
CA ILE A 109 -18.30 10.80 12.07
C ILE A 109 -19.68 11.12 12.65
N TYR A 110 -19.89 12.38 13.00
CA TYR A 110 -21.10 12.88 13.62
C TYR A 110 -21.66 14.02 12.80
N THR A 111 -22.98 14.15 12.80
CA THR A 111 -23.70 15.29 12.19
C THR A 111 -24.39 16.15 13.25
N ASP A 112 -24.24 15.79 14.53
CA ASP A 112 -24.79 16.53 15.66
C ASP A 112 -23.66 17.23 16.45
N ALA A 113 -23.92 18.45 16.88
CA ALA A 113 -22.94 19.26 17.62
C ALA A 113 -22.58 18.68 19.01
N TRP A 114 -23.39 17.76 19.53
CA TRP A 114 -23.22 17.14 20.84
C TRP A 114 -22.45 15.82 20.80
N LEU A 115 -22.12 15.33 19.59
CA LEU A 115 -21.44 14.06 19.35
C LEU A 115 -22.14 12.86 20.01
N ALA A 116 -23.47 12.90 20.05
CA ALA A 116 -24.28 11.94 20.79
C ALA A 116 -24.30 10.56 20.12
N VAL A 117 -24.46 10.51 18.80
CA VAL A 117 -24.53 9.25 18.04
C VAL A 117 -23.74 9.39 16.72
N PRO A 118 -22.74 8.55 16.47
CA PRO A 118 -22.02 8.58 15.20
C PRO A 118 -22.92 8.10 14.07
N VAL A 119 -22.91 8.83 12.96
CA VAL A 119 -23.59 8.44 11.71
C VAL A 119 -22.80 7.37 10.97
N GLN A 120 -21.46 7.42 11.07
CA GLN A 120 -20.57 6.38 10.56
C GLN A 120 -19.38 6.17 11.48
N ILE A 121 -18.91 4.93 11.55
CA ILE A 121 -17.67 4.53 12.19
C ILE A 121 -16.81 3.77 11.19
N TRP A 122 -15.61 4.29 10.96
CA TRP A 122 -14.63 3.72 10.05
C TRP A 122 -13.48 3.08 10.81
N GLN A 123 -13.05 1.91 10.37
CA GLN A 123 -11.87 1.23 10.90
C GLN A 123 -10.68 1.38 9.97
N PHE A 124 -9.54 1.79 10.52
CA PHE A 124 -8.31 1.98 9.78
C PHE A 124 -7.23 0.98 10.20
N TYR A 125 -6.53 0.46 9.22
CA TYR A 125 -5.30 -0.31 9.39
C TYR A 125 -4.18 0.40 8.64
N LEU A 126 -3.20 0.91 9.38
CA LEU A 126 -1.97 1.46 8.83
C LEU A 126 -0.85 0.44 9.02
N HIS A 127 -0.46 -0.21 7.93
CA HIS A 127 0.71 -1.07 7.89
C HIS A 127 1.95 -0.19 7.66
N SER A 128 2.92 -0.28 8.58
CA SER A 128 4.25 0.31 8.43
C SER A 128 5.18 -0.67 7.71
N LEU A 129 5.85 -0.22 6.65
CA LEU A 129 6.74 -1.03 5.83
C LEU A 129 8.09 -0.36 5.64
N GLN A 130 9.14 -1.16 5.53
CA GLN A 130 10.46 -0.68 5.14
C GLN A 130 10.45 -0.28 3.66
N ARG A 131 10.75 0.98 3.35
CA ARG A 131 10.77 1.44 1.96
C ARG A 131 12.11 1.11 1.31
N LEU A 132 12.06 0.51 0.12
CA LEU A 132 13.20 0.34 -0.76
C LEU A 132 12.93 1.03 -2.09
N ASP A 133 13.73 2.03 -2.43
CA ASP A 133 13.68 2.67 -3.74
C ASP A 133 14.62 1.94 -4.71
N VAL A 134 14.06 1.47 -5.84
CA VAL A 134 14.81 0.74 -6.86
C VAL A 134 14.68 1.49 -8.17
N SER A 135 15.80 1.95 -8.71
CA SER A 135 15.86 2.55 -10.04
C SER A 135 16.42 1.55 -11.04
N CYS A 136 15.79 1.42 -12.20
CA CYS A 136 16.19 0.47 -13.24
C CYS A 136 15.82 0.99 -14.63
N THR A 137 16.39 0.35 -15.65
CA THR A 137 16.09 0.63 -17.06
C THR A 137 15.25 -0.51 -17.62
N ALA A 138 14.22 -0.20 -18.41
CA ALA A 138 13.35 -1.25 -18.96
C ALA A 138 14.17 -2.28 -19.75
N GLY A 139 13.93 -3.57 -19.50
CA GLY A 139 14.62 -4.69 -20.12
C GLY A 139 15.91 -5.13 -19.44
N GLN A 140 16.55 -4.29 -18.62
CA GLN A 140 17.70 -4.66 -17.81
C GLN A 140 17.23 -5.36 -16.52
N ALA A 141 17.91 -6.45 -16.16
CA ALA A 141 17.74 -7.08 -14.86
C ALA A 141 18.64 -6.35 -13.86
N THR A 142 18.05 -5.81 -12.80
CA THR A 142 18.81 -5.25 -11.70
C THR A 142 18.34 -5.97 -10.44
N PRO A 143 19.22 -6.73 -9.75
CA PRO A 143 18.87 -7.34 -8.48
C PRO A 143 19.20 -6.40 -7.32
N PRO A 144 18.22 -5.70 -6.71
CA PRO A 144 18.40 -5.19 -5.37
C PRO A 144 18.59 -6.34 -4.37
N SER A 145 19.51 -6.15 -3.41
CA SER A 145 19.59 -6.93 -2.19
C SER A 145 18.75 -6.28 -1.09
N LEU A 146 18.06 -7.10 -0.31
CA LEU A 146 17.30 -6.71 0.87
C LEU A 146 17.82 -7.46 2.07
N PRO A 147 18.21 -6.77 3.17
CA PRO A 147 18.54 -7.46 4.40
C PRO A 147 17.26 -8.04 5.01
N GLY A 148 17.17 -9.36 5.10
CA GLY A 148 16.18 -10.08 5.89
C GLY A 148 16.76 -10.36 7.28
N ARG A 149 16.17 -9.80 8.34
CA ARG A 149 16.60 -10.08 9.70
C ARG A 149 15.67 -11.10 10.34
N GLY A 150 16.24 -12.19 10.83
CA GLY A 150 15.56 -13.19 11.64
C GLY A 150 15.02 -12.59 12.92
N GLY A 151 13.78 -12.95 13.25
CA GLY A 151 13.22 -12.69 14.57
C GLY A 151 13.95 -13.50 15.66
N GLY A 152 13.47 -13.40 16.90
CA GLY A 152 14.08 -14.11 18.03
C GLY A 152 14.01 -15.65 17.97
N ALA A 153 13.34 -16.23 16.97
CA ALA A 153 13.22 -17.67 16.77
C ALA A 153 13.80 -18.10 15.42
N VAL A 154 14.41 -19.29 15.38
CA VAL A 154 14.77 -19.96 14.12
C VAL A 154 13.46 -20.40 13.47
N GLY A 155 13.25 -20.02 12.22
CA GLY A 155 12.02 -20.36 11.51
C GLY A 155 12.26 -20.59 10.03
N ARG A 156 11.44 -21.45 9.44
CA ARG A 156 11.39 -21.59 7.98
C ARG A 156 10.59 -20.40 7.45
N CYS A 157 11.24 -19.48 6.74
CA CYS A 157 10.58 -18.29 6.20
C CYS A 157 10.36 -18.40 4.69
N SER A 158 9.31 -17.77 4.18
CA SER A 158 9.09 -17.63 2.73
C SER A 158 8.83 -16.18 2.38
N SER A 159 9.40 -15.73 1.26
CA SER A 159 9.08 -14.44 0.68
C SER A 159 7.88 -14.59 -0.25
N ARG A 160 6.92 -13.66 -0.18
CA ARG A 160 5.81 -13.61 -1.13
C ARG A 160 5.84 -12.29 -1.89
N CYS A 161 5.84 -12.38 -3.21
CA CYS A 161 5.79 -11.21 -4.08
C CYS A 161 4.92 -11.46 -5.32
N CYS A 162 4.27 -10.41 -5.81
CA CYS A 162 3.41 -10.51 -6.98
C CYS A 162 4.15 -10.36 -8.32
N CYS A 163 5.39 -9.82 -8.36
CA CYS A 163 5.98 -9.40 -9.64
C CYS A 163 7.51 -9.07 -9.66
N PRO A 164 8.32 -9.71 -8.82
CA PRO A 164 9.68 -10.14 -9.22
C PRO A 164 10.07 -11.55 -8.72
N GLN A 165 11.10 -12.13 -9.33
CA GLN A 165 11.74 -13.36 -8.84
C GLN A 165 12.48 -13.04 -7.55
N VAL A 166 12.32 -13.85 -6.50
CA VAL A 166 13.03 -13.69 -5.23
C VAL A 166 13.95 -14.86 -5.05
N ASP A 167 15.16 -14.60 -4.57
CA ASP A 167 16.17 -15.61 -4.24
C ASP A 167 16.55 -15.48 -2.75
N PRO A 168 16.45 -16.56 -1.96
CA PRO A 168 16.01 -17.91 -2.32
C PRO A 168 14.53 -18.00 -2.75
N ASP A 169 14.27 -18.80 -3.79
CA ASP A 169 12.91 -19.13 -4.21
C ASP A 169 12.31 -20.17 -3.27
N GLY A 170 11.13 -19.90 -2.75
CA GLY A 170 10.45 -20.73 -1.77
C GLY A 170 10.91 -20.49 -0.32
N ALA A 171 10.90 -21.56 0.47
CA ALA A 171 11.08 -21.49 1.91
C ALA A 171 12.53 -21.78 2.32
N PHE A 172 13.12 -20.92 3.14
CA PHE A 172 14.50 -21.03 3.60
C PHE A 172 14.58 -20.95 5.13
N LEU A 173 15.66 -21.45 5.72
CA LEU A 173 15.88 -21.38 7.17
C LEU A 173 16.50 -20.04 7.53
N LEU A 174 15.85 -19.29 8.41
CA LEU A 174 16.36 -18.04 8.96
C LEU A 174 16.73 -18.27 10.43
N PRO A 175 18.03 -18.24 10.80
CA PRO A 175 18.45 -18.40 12.18
C PRO A 175 17.89 -17.29 13.09
N ALA A 176 17.69 -17.60 14.37
CA ALA A 176 17.28 -16.61 15.37
C ALA A 176 18.28 -15.45 15.41
N ASN A 177 17.80 -14.22 15.26
CA ASN A 177 18.61 -13.00 15.14
C ASN A 177 19.64 -13.02 13.99
N GLY A 178 19.58 -14.00 13.09
CA GLY A 178 20.44 -14.09 11.91
C GLY A 178 20.09 -12.99 10.91
N ILE A 179 21.06 -12.64 10.07
CA ILE A 179 20.83 -11.76 8.92
C ILE A 179 21.01 -12.62 7.67
N GLN A 180 20.00 -12.63 6.81
CA GLN A 180 20.00 -13.29 5.52
C GLN A 180 19.66 -12.26 4.46
N ASP A 181 20.54 -12.06 3.49
CA ASP A 181 20.22 -11.22 2.35
C ASP A 181 19.25 -11.95 1.41
N LEU A 182 18.20 -11.25 1.02
CA LEU A 182 17.22 -11.65 0.02
C LEU A 182 17.50 -10.87 -1.25
N TYR A 183 17.68 -11.56 -2.38
CA TYR A 183 17.88 -10.91 -3.66
C TYR A 183 16.56 -10.87 -4.42
N ILE A 184 16.19 -9.69 -4.91
CA ILE A 184 14.98 -9.52 -5.69
C ILE A 184 15.36 -9.19 -7.12
N GLY A 185 15.13 -10.11 -8.05
CA GLY A 185 15.32 -9.88 -9.47
C GLY A 185 14.18 -9.07 -10.07
N VAL A 186 14.39 -7.77 -10.33
CA VAL A 186 13.40 -6.93 -11.00
C VAL A 186 13.78 -6.73 -12.47
N ARG A 187 12.88 -7.09 -13.39
CA ARG A 187 13.05 -6.89 -14.84
C ARG A 187 11.80 -6.26 -15.46
N PRO A 188 11.61 -4.94 -15.33
CA PRO A 188 10.44 -4.27 -15.88
C PRO A 188 10.49 -4.22 -17.40
N ARG A 189 9.35 -4.44 -18.05
CA ARG A 189 9.22 -4.37 -19.52
C ARG A 189 8.77 -2.99 -20.02
N ARG A 190 8.28 -2.14 -19.12
CA ARG A 190 7.76 -0.80 -19.44
C ARG A 190 8.33 0.20 -18.46
N ALA A 191 8.68 1.37 -18.97
CA ALA A 191 9.04 2.51 -18.14
C ALA A 191 7.82 2.99 -17.33
N GLY A 192 8.09 3.63 -16.20
CA GLY A 192 7.08 4.10 -15.25
C GLY A 192 7.45 3.76 -13.81
N SER A 193 6.56 4.11 -12.89
CA SER A 193 6.70 3.79 -11.47
C SER A 193 5.72 2.70 -11.06
N ARG A 194 6.13 1.84 -10.12
CA ARG A 194 5.27 0.82 -9.54
C ARG A 194 5.63 0.57 -8.09
N LEU A 195 4.62 0.44 -7.25
CA LEU A 195 4.78 -0.02 -5.87
C LEU A 195 4.56 -1.54 -5.82
N ILE A 196 5.45 -2.25 -5.15
CA ILE A 196 5.36 -3.69 -4.93
C ILE A 196 5.52 -3.97 -3.44
N TYR A 197 4.67 -4.83 -2.91
CA TYR A 197 4.74 -5.28 -1.52
C TYR A 197 5.51 -6.59 -1.45
N LEU A 198 6.46 -6.68 -0.52
CA LEU A 198 7.15 -7.90 -0.17
C LEU A 198 6.91 -8.21 1.30
N HIS A 199 6.48 -9.44 1.59
CA HIS A 199 6.30 -9.91 2.95
C HIS A 199 7.19 -11.13 3.18
N LEU A 200 7.95 -11.11 4.27
CA LEU A 200 8.65 -12.27 4.80
C LEU A 200 7.80 -12.85 5.93
N VAL A 201 7.34 -14.08 5.74
CA VAL A 201 6.43 -14.76 6.66
C VAL A 201 7.11 -16.02 7.16
N ASP A 202 7.04 -16.25 8.46
CA ASP A 202 7.38 -17.54 9.05
C ASP A 202 6.30 -18.56 8.69
N VAL A 203 6.72 -19.64 8.03
CA VAL A 203 5.85 -20.70 7.50
C VAL A 203 5.22 -21.49 8.63
N GLU A 204 5.89 -21.65 9.76
CA GLU A 204 5.40 -22.49 10.87
C GLU A 204 4.39 -21.73 11.73
N SER A 205 4.70 -20.50 12.10
CA SER A 205 3.84 -19.68 12.96
C SER A 205 2.81 -18.82 12.20
N HIS A 206 2.91 -18.77 10.87
CA HIS A 206 2.15 -17.87 10.00
C HIS A 206 2.28 -16.38 10.41
N GLN A 207 3.36 -16.02 11.10
CA GLN A 207 3.61 -14.65 11.54
C GLN A 207 4.43 -13.86 10.52
N LEU A 208 4.09 -12.57 10.37
CA LEU A 208 4.85 -11.64 9.55
C LEU A 208 6.14 -11.25 10.27
N VAL A 209 7.28 -11.61 9.68
CA VAL A 209 8.62 -11.30 10.23
C VAL A 209 9.05 -9.90 9.80
N SER A 210 8.85 -9.57 8.53
CA SER A 210 9.26 -8.27 7.97
C SER A 210 8.43 -7.94 6.74
N SER A 211 8.30 -6.65 6.46
CA SER A 211 7.49 -6.14 5.37
C SER A 211 8.19 -4.98 4.68
N TRP A 212 8.29 -5.05 3.36
CA TRP A 212 8.92 -4.02 2.53
C TRP A 212 7.95 -3.45 1.49
N LEU A 213 8.13 -2.17 1.21
CA LEU A 213 7.50 -1.43 0.13
C LEU A 213 8.57 -1.10 -0.91
N LEU A 214 8.58 -1.85 -2.02
CA LEU A 214 9.48 -1.60 -3.13
C LEU A 214 8.87 -0.52 -4.04
N CYS A 215 9.53 0.63 -4.08
CA CYS A 215 9.24 1.75 -4.95
C CYS A 215 10.09 1.63 -6.23
N LEU A 216 9.56 0.93 -7.24
CA LEU A 216 10.22 0.79 -8.53
C LEU A 216 10.06 2.06 -9.36
N SER A 217 11.17 2.56 -9.89
CA SER A 217 11.22 3.63 -10.90
C SER A 217 11.99 3.12 -12.12
N CYS A 218 11.28 2.92 -13.22
CA CYS A 218 11.81 2.38 -14.46
C CYS A 218 11.92 3.46 -15.53
N ARG A 219 13.12 3.66 -16.07
CA ARG A 219 13.39 4.59 -17.18
C ARG A 219 13.39 3.86 -18.53
N GLN A 220 13.14 4.61 -19.60
CA GLN A 220 13.29 4.06 -20.95
C GLN A 220 14.79 3.82 -21.26
N PRO A 221 15.13 2.73 -21.97
CA PRO A 221 16.48 2.48 -22.41
C PRO A 221 16.91 3.50 -23.47
N LEU A 222 18.21 3.79 -23.53
CA LEU A 222 18.78 4.59 -24.60
C LEU A 222 18.64 3.84 -25.93
N ILE A 223 18.05 4.52 -26.91
CA ILE A 223 17.85 3.95 -28.26
C ILE A 223 19.16 4.06 -29.01
N SER A 224 19.80 2.92 -29.28
CA SER A 224 21.04 2.87 -30.07
C SER A 224 20.78 2.77 -31.56
N LYS A 225 19.68 2.11 -31.97
CA LYS A 225 19.26 1.94 -33.36
C LYS A 225 17.74 1.97 -33.47
N ALA A 226 17.24 2.57 -34.54
CA ALA A 226 15.83 2.56 -34.91
C ALA A 226 15.68 1.99 -36.33
N PHE A 227 14.62 1.23 -36.55
CA PHE A 227 14.35 0.57 -37.83
C PHE A 227 12.90 0.79 -38.22
N GLU A 228 12.67 1.32 -39.43
CA GLU A 228 11.31 1.44 -39.96
C GLU A 228 10.83 0.11 -40.57
N ILE A 229 9.58 -0.25 -40.31
CA ILE A 229 8.94 -1.46 -40.84
C ILE A 229 7.66 -1.02 -41.55
N ALA A 230 7.56 -1.27 -42.86
CA ALA A 230 6.35 -1.01 -43.63
C ALA A 230 5.43 -2.24 -43.55
N LEU A 231 4.20 -2.04 -43.07
CA LEU A 231 3.18 -3.09 -43.01
C LEU A 231 2.18 -2.91 -44.17
N PRO A 232 1.84 -3.97 -44.91
CA PRO A 232 0.82 -3.88 -45.95
C PRO A 232 -0.56 -3.62 -45.31
N ALA A 233 -1.33 -2.69 -45.89
CA ALA A 233 -2.71 -2.45 -45.47
C ALA A 233 -3.57 -3.70 -45.72
N GLY A 234 -4.35 -4.14 -44.73
CA GLY A 234 -5.26 -5.29 -44.86
C GLY A 234 -5.08 -6.45 -43.87
N GLY A 235 -4.36 -6.28 -42.75
CA GLY A 235 -4.51 -7.10 -41.52
C GLY A 235 -4.07 -8.57 -41.55
N GLY A 236 -3.66 -9.13 -42.71
CA GLY A 236 -3.45 -10.57 -42.84
C GLY A 236 -2.00 -11.07 -43.00
N ARG A 237 -1.01 -10.19 -43.25
CA ARG A 237 0.39 -10.60 -43.47
C ARG A 237 1.35 -9.82 -42.55
N GLY A 238 2.08 -10.56 -41.71
CA GLY A 238 3.21 -10.01 -40.95
C GLY A 238 4.39 -9.64 -41.85
N CYS A 239 5.27 -8.77 -41.36
CA CYS A 239 6.50 -8.37 -42.05
C CYS A 239 7.72 -8.93 -41.29
N ASN A 240 8.66 -9.53 -42.02
CA ASN A 240 9.93 -9.99 -41.47
C ASN A 240 11.04 -9.03 -41.88
N LYS A 241 11.82 -8.55 -40.89
CA LYS A 241 12.99 -7.71 -41.12
C LYS A 241 14.22 -8.36 -40.52
N ARG A 242 15.24 -8.60 -41.34
CA ARG A 242 16.56 -9.06 -40.88
C ARG A 242 17.35 -7.85 -40.38
N ILE A 243 17.76 -7.89 -39.12
CA ILE A 243 18.60 -6.86 -38.51
C ILE A 243 20.00 -7.45 -38.33
N THR A 244 21.01 -6.77 -38.85
CA THR A 244 22.41 -7.14 -38.62
C THR A 244 22.92 -6.52 -37.33
N TYR A 245 23.61 -7.32 -36.53
CA TYR A 245 24.24 -6.91 -35.28
C TYR A 245 25.74 -7.17 -35.35
N THR A 246 26.53 -6.26 -34.79
CA THR A 246 27.98 -6.38 -34.65
C THR A 246 28.29 -6.22 -33.18
N ASN A 247 28.91 -7.23 -32.56
CA ASN A 247 29.31 -7.17 -31.17
C ASN A 247 30.41 -6.09 -31.00
N PRO A 248 30.18 -5.05 -30.19
CA PRO A 248 31.19 -4.01 -29.95
C PRO A 248 32.29 -4.43 -28.96
N TYR A 249 32.18 -5.60 -28.34
CA TYR A 249 33.12 -6.12 -27.35
C TYR A 249 34.16 -7.06 -27.99
N PRO A 250 35.36 -7.17 -27.39
CA PRO A 250 36.44 -8.02 -27.91
C PRO A 250 36.23 -9.53 -27.66
N SER A 251 35.27 -9.89 -26.80
CA SER A 251 34.92 -11.29 -26.51
C SER A 251 33.49 -11.57 -26.95
N PRO A 252 33.17 -12.81 -27.36
CA PRO A 252 31.80 -13.22 -27.65
C PRO A 252 30.86 -12.91 -26.47
N ARG A 253 29.66 -12.44 -26.80
CA ARG A 253 28.63 -12.13 -25.80
C ARG A 253 27.32 -12.78 -26.22
N LEU A 254 26.67 -13.43 -25.26
CA LEU A 254 25.30 -13.90 -25.40
C LEU A 254 24.34 -12.73 -25.16
N TYR A 255 23.53 -12.42 -26.17
CA TYR A 255 22.50 -11.40 -26.13
C TYR A 255 21.12 -12.05 -26.04
N PHE A 256 20.27 -11.50 -25.18
CA PHE A 256 18.86 -11.88 -25.06
C PHE A 256 17.98 -10.81 -25.67
N LEU A 257 17.12 -11.22 -26.60
CA LEU A 257 16.14 -10.35 -27.24
C LEU A 257 14.87 -10.27 -26.39
N GLY A 258 14.31 -9.06 -26.30
CA GLY A 258 13.13 -8.79 -25.49
C GLY A 258 12.24 -7.75 -26.14
N THR A 259 10.93 -7.91 -25.98
CA THR A 259 9.91 -6.96 -26.44
C THR A 259 8.92 -6.64 -25.32
N ASN A 260 8.41 -5.40 -25.34
CA ASN A 260 7.32 -4.94 -24.48
C ASN A 260 5.94 -5.08 -25.14
N ARG A 261 5.91 -5.48 -26.43
CA ARG A 261 4.71 -5.78 -27.24
C ARG A 261 4.86 -7.14 -27.93
N PRO A 262 4.82 -8.26 -27.17
CA PRO A 262 4.88 -9.61 -27.74
C PRO A 262 3.69 -9.92 -28.66
N ASP A 263 2.61 -9.14 -28.55
CA ASP A 263 1.44 -9.17 -29.42
C ASP A 263 1.70 -8.62 -30.83
N LEU A 264 2.72 -7.78 -31.00
CA LEU A 264 3.04 -7.14 -32.30
C LEU A 264 4.37 -7.59 -32.89
N LEU A 265 5.34 -7.96 -32.05
CA LEU A 265 6.69 -8.31 -32.46
C LEU A 265 7.08 -9.66 -31.87
N GLN A 266 7.51 -10.55 -32.73
CA GLN A 266 8.05 -11.85 -32.37
C GLN A 266 9.46 -11.99 -32.94
N PHE A 267 10.34 -12.59 -32.15
CA PHE A 267 11.68 -12.92 -32.61
C PHE A 267 11.70 -14.35 -33.14
N LYS A 268 12.45 -14.59 -34.20
CA LYS A 268 12.68 -15.96 -34.69
C LYS A 268 13.52 -16.76 -33.69
N GLU A 269 14.48 -16.09 -33.07
CA GLU A 269 15.36 -16.60 -32.02
C GLU A 269 15.34 -15.58 -30.88
N ASP A 270 15.25 -16.04 -29.64
CA ASP A 270 15.15 -15.24 -28.42
C ASP A 270 16.52 -14.89 -27.81
N SER A 271 17.59 -15.51 -28.31
CA SER A 271 18.97 -15.18 -27.97
C SER A 271 19.92 -15.47 -29.12
N PHE A 272 21.07 -14.79 -29.15
CA PHE A 272 22.14 -15.04 -30.11
C PHE A 272 23.50 -14.68 -29.51
N GLU A 273 24.55 -15.35 -29.96
CA GLU A 273 25.94 -15.08 -29.56
C GLU A 273 26.73 -14.53 -30.77
N VAL A 274 27.39 -13.40 -30.58
CA VAL A 274 28.23 -12.70 -31.58
C VAL A 274 29.46 -12.15 -30.87
#